data_AF-A0A9W6J1W2-F1
#
_entry.id   AF-A0A9W6J1W2-F1
#
_cell.length_a   1.000
_cell.length_b   1.000
_cell.length_c   1.000
_cell.angle_alpha   90.00
_cell.angle_beta   90.00
_cell.angle_gamma   90.00
#
_symmetry.space_group_name_H-M   'P 1'
#
loop_
_entity.id
_entity.type
_entity.pdbx_description
1 polymer ?
#
loop_
_entity_poly.entity_id
_entity_poly.type
_entity_poly.pdbx_seq_one_letter_code
_entity_poly.pdbx_strand_id
1 'polypeptide(L)' 'MRPRVKKLIGMPALIVGVIVYALVVMMVGQLKLAQSGPVAQLAFFAFFGLIWIVPAALLIRWMERVDRPR' A
#
# COMPACT_ATOMS: atom_id res chain seq x y z
N MET A 1 -2.04 -25.49 -5.43
CA MET A 1 -3.10 -24.84 -4.62
C MET A 1 -4.12 -24.23 -5.56
N ARG A 2 -5.42 -24.50 -5.36
CA ARG A 2 -6.51 -24.06 -6.26
C ARG A 2 -6.46 -22.53 -6.48
N PRO A 3 -6.58 -22.03 -7.72
CA PRO A 3 -6.50 -20.59 -8.06
C PRO A 3 -7.41 -19.68 -7.21
N ARG A 4 -8.57 -20.19 -6.80
CA ARG A 4 -9.58 -19.44 -6.04
C ARG A 4 -9.19 -19.10 -4.59
N VAL A 5 -8.35 -19.92 -3.95
CA VAL A 5 -7.98 -19.70 -2.53
C VAL A 5 -6.96 -18.57 -2.37
N LYS A 6 -6.06 -18.42 -3.34
CA LYS A 6 -5.05 -17.35 -3.32
C LYS A 6 -5.66 -15.97 -3.57
N LYS A 7 -6.70 -15.87 -4.40
CA LYS A 7 -7.43 -14.62 -4.65
C LYS A 7 -8.20 -14.15 -3.41
N LEU A 8 -8.75 -15.10 -2.63
CA LEU A 8 -9.43 -14.82 -1.35
C LEU A 8 -8.49 -14.33 -0.24
N ILE A 9 -7.20 -14.67 -0.29
CA ILE A 9 -6.20 -14.22 0.69
C ILE A 9 -5.51 -12.94 0.22
N GLY A 10 -5.20 -12.85 -1.07
CA GLY A 10 -4.50 -11.70 -1.64
C GLY A 10 -5.29 -10.39 -1.52
N MET A 11 -6.61 -10.44 -1.69
CA MET A 11 -7.45 -9.25 -1.62
C MET A 11 -7.50 -8.62 -0.21
N PRO A 12 -7.84 -9.36 0.87
CA PRO A 12 -7.77 -8.82 2.23
C PRO A 12 -6.33 -8.48 2.65
N ALA A 13 -5.31 -9.21 2.18
CA ALA A 13 -3.92 -8.84 2.46
C ALA A 13 -3.55 -7.46 1.89
N LEU A 14 -4.04 -7.12 0.68
CA LEU A 14 -3.83 -5.81 0.08
C LEU A 14 -4.52 -4.72 0.90
N ILE A 15 -5.78 -4.95 1.28
CA ILE A 15 -6.58 -4.00 2.08
C ILE A 15 -5.91 -3.76 3.43
N VAL A 16 -5.59 -4.82 4.18
CA VAL A 16 -4.93 -4.71 5.48
C VAL A 16 -3.56 -4.03 5.34
N GLY A 17 -2.80 -4.40 4.31
CA GLY A 17 -1.50 -3.76 4.03
C GLY A 17 -1.64 -2.26 3.79
N VAL A 18 -2.61 -1.84 2.97
CA VAL A 18 -2.91 -0.42 2.71
C VAL A 18 -3.28 0.32 3.99
N ILE A 19 -4.14 -0.27 4.82
CA ILE A 19 -4.62 0.36 6.04
C ILE A 19 -3.46 0.56 7.02
N VAL A 20 -2.68 -0.50 7.27
CA VAL A 20 -1.52 -0.43 8.17
C VAL A 20 -0.51 0.59 7.66
N TYR A 21 -0.22 0.59 6.36
CA TYR A 21 0.70 1.56 5.78
C TYR A 21 0.21 2.99 5.92
N ALA A 22 -1.07 3.26 5.60
CA ALA A 22 -1.66 4.58 5.72
C ALA A 22 -1.58 5.09 7.16
N LEU A 23 -1.87 4.23 8.15
CA LEU A 23 -1.75 4.57 9.57
C LEU A 23 -0.30 4.88 9.96
N VAL A 24 0.67 4.11 9.48
CA VAL A 24 2.10 4.38 9.73
C VAL A 24 2.51 5.72 9.11
N VAL A 25 2.14 5.98 7.85
CA VAL A 25 2.46 7.25 7.18
C VAL A 25 1.80 8.43 7.88
N MET A 26 0.54 8.30 8.30
CA MET A 26 -0.15 9.32 9.08
C MET A 26 0.52 9.56 10.43
N MET A 27 0.91 8.50 11.14
CA MET A 27 1.61 8.62 12.42
C MET A 27 2.96 9.32 12.25
N VAL A 28 3.76 8.92 11.25
CA VAL A 28 5.05 9.56 10.95
C VAL A 28 4.86 11.01 10.50
N GLY A 29 3.87 11.28 9.65
CA GLY A 29 3.50 12.62 9.21
C GLY A 29 3.10 13.50 10.38
N GLN A 30 2.27 13.00 11.28
CA GLN A 30 1.83 13.76 12.44
C GLN A 30 2.99 14.03 13.42
N LEU A 31 3.89 13.07 13.64
CA LEU A 31 5.05 13.25 14.53
C LEU A 31 6.13 14.18 13.94
N LYS A 32 6.37 14.11 12.62
CA LYS A 32 7.45 14.86 11.96
C LYS A 32 7.01 16.21 11.43
N LEU A 33 5.75 16.34 11.01
CA LEU A 33 5.22 17.50 10.31
C LEU A 33 4.18 18.30 11.13
N ALA A 34 3.91 17.93 12.39
CA ALA A 34 3.01 18.70 13.26
C ALA A 34 3.36 20.20 13.37
N GLN A 35 4.63 20.57 13.22
CA GLN A 35 5.08 21.97 13.25
C GLN A 35 5.45 22.55 11.88
N SER A 36 5.30 21.76 10.80
CA SER A 36 5.67 22.19 9.45
C SER A 36 4.46 22.70 8.66
N GLY A 37 4.71 23.58 7.69
CA GLY A 37 3.66 24.17 6.87
C GLY A 37 2.95 23.17 5.92
N PRO A 38 1.75 23.54 5.41
CA PRO A 38 0.91 22.67 4.59
C PRO A 38 1.58 22.13 3.32
N VAL A 39 2.56 22.86 2.75
CA VAL A 39 3.34 22.40 1.60
C VAL A 39 4.21 21.18 1.93
N ALA A 40 4.82 21.16 3.12
CA ALA A 40 5.63 20.02 3.56
C ALA A 40 4.76 18.77 3.73
N GLN A 41 3.55 18.93 4.28
CA GLN A 41 2.59 17.83 4.42
C GLN A 41 2.21 17.25 3.05
N LEU A 42 1.89 18.12 2.09
CA LEU A 42 1.56 17.71 0.73
C LEU A 42 2.70 16.93 0.08
N ALA A 43 3.94 17.43 0.17
CA ALA A 43 5.11 16.76 -0.37
C ALA A 43 5.36 15.39 0.30
N PHE A 44 5.22 15.32 1.63
CA PHE A 44 5.39 14.09 2.40
C PHE A 44 4.36 13.03 2.00
N PHE A 45 3.06 13.37 2.01
CA PHE A 45 2.01 12.43 1.62
C PHE A 45 2.11 12.02 0.15
N ALA A 46 2.49 12.94 -0.75
CA ALA A 46 2.72 12.60 -2.15
C ALA A 46 3.87 11.60 -2.31
N PHE A 47 4.99 11.82 -1.62
CA PHE A 47 6.17 10.96 -1.72
C PHE A 47 5.92 9.57 -1.13
N PHE A 48 5.35 9.50 0.09
CA PHE A 48 5.00 8.23 0.72
C PHE A 48 3.84 7.52 0.00
N GLY A 49 2.90 8.25 -0.59
CA GLY A 49 1.87 7.69 -1.46
C GLY A 49 2.46 7.04 -2.72
N LEU A 50 3.45 7.70 -3.36
CA LEU A 50 4.13 7.14 -4.53
C LEU A 50 4.95 5.90 -4.19
N ILE A 51 5.66 5.90 -3.06
CA ILE A 51 6.42 4.73 -2.59
C ILE A 51 5.52 3.49 -2.47
N TRP A 52 4.27 3.68 -2.05
CA TRP A 52 3.31 2.58 -1.89
C TRP A 52 2.87 1.91 -3.20
N ILE A 53 3.05 2.57 -4.34
CA ILE A 53 2.73 2.01 -5.65
C ILE A 53 3.52 0.73 -5.90
N VAL A 54 4.78 0.67 -5.46
CA VAL A 54 5.65 -0.51 -5.66
C VAL A 54 5.14 -1.74 -4.88
N PRO A 55 4.88 -1.66 -3.56
CA PRO A 55 4.21 -2.72 -2.79
C PRO A 55 2.88 -3.17 -3.40
N ALA A 56 2.01 -2.22 -3.77
CA ALA A 56 0.72 -2.51 -4.35
C ALA A 56 0.87 -3.26 -5.69
N ALA A 57 1.76 -2.78 -6.56
CA ALA A 57 2.04 -3.41 -7.85
C ALA A 57 2.63 -4.81 -7.68
N LEU A 58 3.57 -5.03 -6.75
CA LEU A 58 4.14 -6.34 -6.45
C LEU A 58 3.07 -7.33 -5.96
N LEU A 59 2.19 -6.90 -5.07
CA LEU A 59 1.12 -7.74 -4.53
C LEU A 59 0.09 -8.09 -5.62
N ILE A 60 -0.31 -7.12 -6.44
CA ILE A 60 -1.19 -7.33 -7.59
C ILE A 60 -0.54 -8.28 -8.60
N ARG A 61 0.74 -8.09 -8.94
CA ARG A 61 1.47 -9.00 -9.83
C ARG A 61 1.51 -10.42 -9.28
N TRP A 62 1.66 -10.57 -7.97
CA TRP A 62 1.63 -11.88 -7.31
C TRP A 62 0.24 -12.53 -7.43
N MET A 63 -0.83 -11.75 -7.32
CA MET A 63 -2.20 -12.22 -7.56
C MET A 63 -2.45 -12.57 -9.04
N GLU A 64 -2.05 -11.71 -9.98
CA GLU A 64 -2.24 -11.91 -11.43
C GLU A 64 -1.41 -13.05 -12.02
N ARG A 65 -0.17 -13.26 -11.52
CA ARG A 65 0.71 -14.33 -12.01
C ARG A 65 0.13 -15.72 -11.74
N VAL A 66 -0.84 -15.84 -10.84
CA VAL A 66 -1.57 -17.08 -10.55
C VAL A 66 -2.76 -17.30 -11.50
N ASP A 67 -3.30 -16.22 -12.08
CA ASP A 67 -4.47 -16.25 -12.97
C ASP A 67 -4.10 -16.41 -14.46
N ARG A 68 -2.81 -16.45 -14.85
CA ARG A 68 -2.44 -16.80 -16.24
C ARG A 68 -2.50 -18.32 -16.46
N PRO A 69 -3.50 -18.85 -17.19
CA PRO A 69 -3.39 -20.20 -17.73
C PRO A 69 -2.30 -20.16 -18.81
N ARG A 70 -1.35 -21.10 -18.78
CA ARG A 70 -0.61 -21.44 -19.99
C ARG A 70 -1.52 -22.23 -20.91
#